data_AF-A0A259SMN0-F1
#
_entry.id   AF-A0A259SMN0-F1
#
_cell.length_a   1.000
_cell.length_b   1.000
_cell.length_c   1.000
_cell.angle_alpha   90.00
_cell.angle_beta   90.00
_cell.angle_gamma   90.00
#
_symmetry.space_group_name_H-M   'P 1'
#
loop_
_entity.id
_entity.type
_entity.pdbx_description
1 polymer ?
#
loop_
_entity_poly.entity_id
_entity_poly.type
_entity_poly.pdbx_seq_one_letter_code
_entity_poly.pdbx_strand_id
1 'polypeptide(L)' 'YTRGGLTLAQRELLVLCALTAIGDTAAQLGPHGRACIEVGNSKTEVVAALVQCFPYVGFPRTIAAIRAVKGL' A
#
# COMPACT_ATOMS: atom_id res chain seq x y z
N TYR A 1 -1.34 -6.42 -18.38
CA TYR A 1 0.04 -6.24 -17.88
C TYR A 1 1.03 -6.87 -18.85
N THR A 2 1.66 -6.09 -19.73
CA THR A 2 2.52 -6.58 -20.84
C THR A 2 4.03 -6.45 -20.57
N ARG A 3 4.42 -5.89 -19.42
CA ARG A 3 5.81 -5.86 -18.95
C ARG A 3 5.97 -6.91 -17.85
N GLY A 4 6.95 -7.80 -17.98
CA GLY A 4 7.29 -8.80 -16.97
C GLY A 4 8.04 -8.21 -15.77
N GLY A 5 8.63 -9.08 -14.93
CA GLY A 5 9.53 -8.71 -13.83
C GLY A 5 8.87 -8.46 -12.47
N LEU A 6 7.65 -7.92 -12.45
CA LEU A 6 6.84 -7.77 -11.24
C LEU A 6 5.48 -8.43 -11.43
N THR A 7 5.06 -9.22 -10.44
CA THR A 7 3.71 -9.79 -10.35
C THR A 7 2.68 -8.68 -10.19
N LEU A 8 1.41 -9.01 -10.44
CA LEU A 8 0.32 -8.06 -10.19
C LEU A 8 0.27 -7.64 -8.71
N ALA A 9 0.44 -8.59 -7.79
CA ALA A 9 0.53 -8.35 -6.36
C ALA A 9 1.63 -7.35 -5.98
N GLN A 10 2.84 -7.54 -6.51
CA GLN A 10 3.97 -6.65 -6.26
C GLN A 10 3.73 -5.24 -6.79
N ARG A 11 3.13 -5.13 -7.99
CA ARG A 11 2.81 -3.82 -8.58
C ARG A 11 1.82 -3.04 -7.73
N GLU A 12 0.78 -3.72 -7.27
CA GLU A 12 -0.26 -3.07 -6.46
C GLU A 12 0.27 -2.65 -5.09
N LEU A 13 1.10 -3.50 -4.46
CA LEU A 13 1.77 -3.17 -3.21
C LEU A 13 2.69 -1.96 -3.35
N LEU A 14 3.44 -1.86 -4.46
CA LEU A 14 4.30 -0.71 -4.75
C LEU A 14 3.48 0.57 -4.98
N VAL A 15 2.34 0.49 -5.66
CA VAL A 15 1.42 1.63 -5.84
C VAL A 15 0.93 2.13 -4.48
N LEU A 16 0.52 1.23 -3.59
CA LEU A 16 0.07 1.61 -2.24
C LEU A 16 1.18 2.30 -1.42
N CYS A 17 2.41 1.77 -1.46
CA CYS A 17 3.57 2.41 -0.83
C CYS A 17 3.88 3.78 -1.45
N ALA A 18 3.81 3.90 -2.78
CA ALA A 18 4.04 5.16 -3.48
C ALA A 18 2.99 6.22 -3.12
N LEU A 19 1.70 5.85 -3.08
CA LEU A 19 0.63 6.76 -2.65
C LEU A 19 0.85 7.25 -1.22
N THR A 20 1.25 6.34 -0.32
CA THR A 20 1.61 6.67 1.06
C THR A 20 2.76 7.67 1.12
N ALA A 21 3.76 7.52 0.25
CA ALA A 21 4.92 8.39 0.20
C ALA A 21 4.64 9.76 -0.41
N ILE A 22 3.90 9.82 -1.51
CA ILE A 22 3.49 11.08 -2.18
C ILE A 22 2.69 11.94 -1.19
N GLY A 23 1.76 11.33 -0.45
CA GLY A 23 0.84 12.05 0.43
C GLY A 23 -0.30 12.72 -0.35
N ASP A 24 -1.28 13.28 0.37
CA ASP A 24 -2.50 13.87 -0.20
C ASP A 24 -3.28 12.91 -1.13
N THR A 25 -3.26 11.62 -0.78
CA THR A 25 -3.79 10.50 -1.58
C THR A 25 -4.80 9.67 -0.77
N ALA A 26 -5.44 10.27 0.24
CA ALA A 26 -6.27 9.56 1.20
C ALA A 26 -7.42 8.77 0.54
N ALA A 27 -8.02 9.29 -0.53
CA ALA A 27 -9.10 8.64 -1.25
C ALA A 27 -8.64 7.37 -2.01
N GLN A 28 -7.35 7.25 -2.30
CA GLN A 28 -6.76 6.17 -3.08
C GLN A 28 -6.25 5.02 -2.18
N LEU A 29 -5.90 5.29 -0.91
CA LEU A 29 -5.30 4.29 -0.01
C LEU A 29 -6.23 3.10 0.27
N GLY A 30 -7.52 3.35 0.52
CA GLY A 30 -8.50 2.29 0.78
C GLY A 30 -8.72 1.36 -0.43
N PRO A 31 -9.05 1.92 -1.62
CA PRO A 31 -9.19 1.14 -2.85
C PRO A 31 -7.94 0.32 -3.21
N HIS A 32 -6.75 0.92 -3.20
CA HIS A 32 -5.51 0.21 -3.50
C HIS A 32 -5.14 -0.83 -2.43
N GLY A 33 -5.47 -0.56 -1.17
CA GLY A 33 -5.37 -1.58 -0.12
C GLY A 33 -6.26 -2.78 -0.40
N ARG A 34 -7.50 -2.58 -0.85
CA ARG A 34 -8.43 -3.68 -1.18
C ARG A 34 -7.92 -4.46 -2.37
N ALA A 35 -7.50 -3.75 -3.41
CA ALA A 35 -6.91 -4.32 -4.60
C ALA A 35 -5.69 -5.19 -4.24
N CYS A 36 -4.82 -4.75 -3.32
CA CYS A 36 -3.69 -5.56 -2.85
C CYS A 36 -4.11 -6.96 -2.37
N ILE A 37 -5.23 -7.07 -1.65
CA ILE A 37 -5.77 -8.35 -1.17
C ILE A 37 -6.35 -9.17 -2.33
N GLU A 38 -7.13 -8.53 -3.20
CA GLU A 38 -7.76 -9.19 -4.36
C GLU A 38 -6.73 -9.77 -5.33
N VAL A 39 -5.57 -9.13 -5.45
CA VAL A 39 -4.47 -9.60 -6.33
C VAL A 39 -3.48 -10.54 -5.63
N GLY A 40 -3.71 -10.87 -4.36
CA GLY A 40 -3.02 -11.96 -3.66
C GLY A 40 -1.99 -11.56 -2.58
N ASN A 41 -1.88 -10.29 -2.21
CA ASN A 41 -1.10 -9.92 -1.01
C ASN A 41 -1.88 -10.29 0.25
N SER A 42 -1.19 -10.76 1.28
CA SER A 42 -1.78 -10.92 2.61
C SER A 42 -1.93 -9.57 3.31
N LYS A 43 -2.90 -9.47 4.24
CA LYS A 43 -3.05 -8.29 5.12
C LYS A 43 -1.75 -7.98 5.88
N THR A 44 -1.04 -9.03 6.29
CA THR A 44 0.25 -8.93 6.98
C THR A 44 1.33 -8.32 6.11
N GLU A 45 1.43 -8.70 4.83
CA GLU A 45 2.40 -8.10 3.89
C GLU A 45 2.08 -6.64 3.61
N VAL A 46 0.79 -6.31 3.42
CA VAL A 46 0.33 -4.93 3.20
C VAL A 46 0.71 -4.04 4.40
N VAL A 47 0.40 -4.47 5.62
CA VAL A 47 0.74 -3.70 6.82
C VAL A 47 2.26 -3.61 7.01
N ALA A 48 3.00 -4.69 6.78
CA ALA A 48 4.47 -4.66 6.88
C ALA A 48 5.10 -3.69 5.87
N ALA A 49 4.60 -3.64 4.63
CA ALA A 49 5.06 -2.70 3.61
C ALA A 49 4.76 -1.24 3.99
N LEU A 50 3.59 -0.98 4.57
CA LEU A 50 3.25 0.35 5.09
C LEU A 50 4.12 0.72 6.29
N VAL A 51 4.39 -0.20 7.22
CA VAL A 51 5.36 0.02 8.31
C VAL A 51 6.74 0.32 7.76
N GLN A 52 7.17 -0.35 6.69
CA GLN A 52 8.44 -0.07 6.02
C GLN A 52 8.48 1.33 5.40
N CYS A 53 7.34 1.98 5.15
CA CYS A 53 7.31 3.38 4.70
C CYS A 53 7.72 4.35 5.82
N PHE A 54 7.58 3.97 7.10
CA PHE A 54 7.83 4.83 8.26
C PHE A 54 9.16 5.61 8.23
N PRO A 55 10.32 4.99 7.93
CA PRO A 55 11.60 5.69 7.92
C PRO A 55 11.71 6.75 6.82
N TYR A 56 10.92 6.64 5.75
CA TYR A 56 11.02 7.52 4.58
C TYR A 56 10.04 8.68 4.63
N VAL A 57 8.86 8.48 5.22
CA VAL A 57 7.74 9.43 5.14
C VAL A 57 7.21 9.88 6.52
N GLY A 58 7.74 9.28 7.59
CA GLY A 58 7.43 9.61 8.97
C GLY A 58 6.13 8.98 9.51
N PHE A 59 5.92 9.17 10.81
CA PHE A 59 4.78 8.61 11.56
C PHE A 59 3.41 9.00 10.99
N PRO A 60 3.11 10.28 10.70
CA PRO A 60 1.73 10.69 10.41
C PRO A 60 1.18 10.05 9.14
N ARG A 61 1.98 10.02 8.06
CA ARG A 61 1.59 9.44 6.77
C ARG A 61 1.44 7.93 6.87
N THR A 62 2.40 7.27 7.53
CA THR A 62 2.39 5.81 7.68
C THR A 62 1.15 5.32 8.43
N ILE A 63 0.82 5.95 9.56
CA ILE A 63 -0.36 5.57 10.35
C ILE A 63 -1.67 5.90 9.63
N ALA A 64 -1.73 7.00 8.88
CA ALA A 64 -2.90 7.32 8.06
C ALA A 64 -3.15 6.21 7.02
N ALA A 65 -2.11 5.72 6.34
CA ALA A 65 -2.21 4.61 5.41
C ALA A 65 -2.62 3.30 6.08
N ILE A 66 -2.00 2.94 7.21
CA ILE A 66 -2.36 1.72 7.97
C ILE A 66 -3.84 1.77 8.40
N ARG A 67 -4.34 2.93 8.85
CA ARG A 67 -5.75 3.10 9.21
C ARG A 67 -6.68 2.93 8.02
N ALA A 68 -6.30 3.45 6.85
CA ALA A 68 -7.09 3.34 5.62
C ALA A 68 -7.28 1.89 5.16
N VAL A 69 -6.35 0.99 5.49
CA VAL A 69 -6.39 -0.42 5.08
C VAL A 69 -6.80 -1.39 6.20
N LYS A 70 -6.97 -0.91 7.44
CA LYS A 70 -7.24 -1.75 8.63
C LYS A 70 -8.58 -2.51 8.57
N GLY A 71 -9.55 -1.98 7.82
CA GLY A 71 -10.90 -2.56 7.68
C GLY A 71 -11.09 -3.48 6.48
N LEU A 72 -10.02 -3.76 5.74
CA LEU A 72 -10.00 -4.71 4.62
C LEU A 72 -9.78 -6.12 5.16
#